data_AF-A0A259U1Z5-F1
#
_entry.id   AF-A0A259U1Z5-F1
#
_cell.length_a   1.000
_cell.length_b   1.000
_cell.length_c   1.000
_cell.angle_alpha   90.00
_cell.angle_beta   90.00
_cell.angle_gamma   90.00
#
_symmetry.space_group_name_H-M   'P 1'
#
loop_
_entity.id
_entity.type
_entity.pdbx_description
1 polymer ?
#
loop_
_entity_poly.entity_id
_entity_poly.type
_entity_poly.pdbx_seq_one_letter_code
_entity_poly.pdbx_strand_id
1 'polypeptide(L)' 'MNRDWRQVRDRVKATWSDVEFDDKNMKRVRGSLKQMVSLIQSKTDEKRADIRRRVVAIM' A
#
# COMPACT_ATOMS: atom_id res chain seq x y z
N MET A 1 2.89 -13.30 13.45
CA MET A 1 1.70 -13.05 12.60
C MET A 1 1.21 -11.58 12.53
N ASN A 2 1.74 -10.62 13.31
CA ASN A 2 1.43 -9.18 13.13
C ASN A 2 2.65 -8.32 12.69
N ARG A 3 3.85 -8.92 12.61
CA ARG A 3 5.10 -8.22 12.21
C ARG A 3 5.13 -7.89 10.72
N ASP A 4 4.63 -8.80 9.87
CA ASP A 4 4.62 -8.65 8.41
C ASP A 4 3.86 -7.42 7.95
N TRP A 5 2.72 -7.13 8.58
CA TRP A 5 1.91 -5.98 8.20
C TRP A 5 2.57 -4.64 8.48
N ARG A 6 3.21 -4.48 9.66
CA ARG A 6 3.90 -3.23 9.98
C ARG A 6 5.01 -2.98 8.96
N GLN A 7 5.76 -4.02 8.60
CA GLN A 7 6.82 -3.93 7.60
C GLN A 7 6.27 -3.57 6.21
N VAL A 8 5.19 -4.22 5.77
CA VAL A 8 4.53 -3.87 4.49
C VAL A 8 4.04 -2.43 4.51
N ARG A 9 3.39 -2.00 5.59
CA ARG A 9 2.93 -0.61 5.75
C ARG A 9 4.09 0.37 5.67
N ASP A 10 5.16 0.14 6.41
CA ASP A 10 6.32 1.05 6.47
C ASP A 10 7.02 1.11 5.11
N ARG A 11 7.13 -0.01 4.38
CA ARG A 11 7.64 -0.04 3.00
C ARG A 11 6.73 0.68 2.00
N VAL A 12 5.42 0.55 2.13
CA VAL A 12 4.45 1.29 1.31
C VAL A 12 4.59 2.79 1.59
N LYS A 13 4.58 3.21 2.86
CA LYS A 13 4.79 4.61 3.23
C LYS A 13 6.15 5.15 2.73
N ALA A 14 7.20 4.34 2.79
CA ALA A 14 8.52 4.73 2.26
C ALA A 14 8.51 4.88 0.72
N THR A 15 7.86 3.95 0.01
CA THR A 15 7.76 3.97 -1.47
C THR A 15 6.95 5.18 -1.95
N TRP A 16 5.89 5.53 -1.22
CA TRP A 16 4.99 6.64 -1.51
C TRP A 16 5.07 7.69 -0.40
N SER A 17 6.28 8.17 -0.12
CA SER A 17 6.53 9.12 0.98
C SER A 17 5.86 10.49 0.78
N ASP A 18 5.56 10.85 -0.47
CA ASP A 18 4.86 12.08 -0.85
C ASP A 18 3.35 12.03 -0.54
N VAL A 19 2.83 10.83 -0.26
CA VAL A 19 1.39 10.59 -0.08
C VAL A 19 1.09 10.24 1.37
N GLU A 20 0.19 11.01 1.99
CA GLU A 20 -0.29 10.67 3.33
C GLU A 20 -1.29 9.50 3.28
N PHE A 21 -0.88 8.36 3.84
CA PHE A 21 -1.75 7.22 4.07
C PHE A 21 -2.25 7.15 5.51
N ASP A 22 -3.56 7.16 5.66
CA ASP A 22 -4.23 6.91 6.92
C ASP A 22 -4.05 5.44 7.36
N ASP A 23 -3.50 5.25 8.57
CA ASP A 23 -3.20 3.93 9.13
C ASP A 23 -4.44 3.04 9.28
N LYS A 24 -5.63 3.63 9.53
CA LYS A 24 -6.88 2.87 9.67
C LYS A 24 -7.33 2.31 8.32
N ASN A 25 -7.24 3.09 7.26
CA ASN A 25 -7.51 2.64 5.89
C ASN A 25 -6.49 1.61 5.41
N MET A 26 -5.19 1.83 5.66
CA MET A 26 -4.16 0.84 5.35
C MET A 26 -4.42 -0.48 6.08
N LYS A 27 -4.71 -0.44 7.39
CA LYS A 27 -5.01 -1.63 8.19
C LYS A 27 -6.25 -2.36 7.69
N ARG A 28 -7.25 -1.65 7.17
CA ARG A 28 -8.47 -2.23 6.59
C ARG A 28 -8.20 -3.01 5.30
N VAL A 29 -7.28 -2.52 4.46
CA VAL A 29 -6.92 -3.19 3.20
C VAL A 29 -5.83 -4.25 3.36
N ARG A 30 -5.34 -4.45 4.59
CA ARG A 30 -4.33 -5.46 4.93
C ARG A 30 -4.76 -6.85 4.47
N GLY A 31 -3.91 -7.50 3.68
CA GLY A 31 -4.15 -8.85 3.15
C GLY A 31 -4.96 -8.89 1.85
N SER A 32 -5.39 -7.74 1.32
CA SER A 32 -6.06 -7.64 0.03
C SER A 32 -5.28 -6.75 -0.94
N LEU A 33 -4.52 -7.39 -1.83
CA LEU A 33 -3.76 -6.69 -2.87
C LEU A 33 -4.65 -5.75 -3.70
N LYS A 34 -5.85 -6.21 -4.09
CA LYS A 34 -6.78 -5.41 -4.90
C LYS A 34 -7.22 -4.14 -4.18
N GLN A 35 -7.50 -4.23 -2.88
CA GLN A 35 -7.90 -3.06 -2.09
C GLN A 35 -6.72 -2.13 -1.82
N MET A 36 -5.53 -2.67 -1.57
CA MET A 36 -4.32 -1.87 -1.38
C MET A 36 -3.94 -1.08 -2.63
N VAL A 37 -3.99 -1.72 -3.81
CA VAL A 37 -3.76 -1.04 -5.09
C VAL A 37 -4.80 0.06 -5.32
N SER A 38 -6.07 -0.21 -5.01
CA SER A 38 -7.13 0.79 -5.17
C SER A 38 -6.97 1.98 -4.21
N LEU A 39 -6.54 1.72 -2.97
CA LEU A 39 -6.26 2.76 -1.98
C LEU A 39 -5.11 3.66 -2.44
N ILE A 40 -4.01 3.07 -2.91
CA ILE A 40 -2.85 3.83 -3.39
C ILE A 40 -3.22 4.62 -4.64
N GLN A 41 -3.91 4.01 -5.62
CA GLN A 41 -4.36 4.69 -6.82
C GLN A 41 -5.32 5.86 -6.53
N SER A 42 -6.13 5.77 -5.47
CA SER A 42 -7.00 6.89 -5.07
C SER A 42 -6.22 8.09 -4.52
N LYS A 43 -4.95 7.91 -4.20
CA LYS A 43 -4.07 8.90 -3.57
C LYS A 43 -2.86 9.29 -4.43
N THR A 44 -2.56 8.51 -5.45
CA THR A 44 -1.49 8.71 -6.43
C THR A 44 -2.09 8.79 -7.82
N ASP A 45 -1.52 9.60 -8.72
CA ASP A 45 -1.91 9.58 -10.15
C ASP A 45 -1.29 8.39 -10.92
N GLU A 46 -0.65 7.43 -10.23
CA GLU A 46 -0.01 6.28 -10.85
C GLU A 46 -1.02 5.28 -11.44
N LYS A 47 -0.61 4.63 -12.53
CA LYS A 47 -1.41 3.55 -13.14
C LYS A 47 -1.50 2.36 -12.19
N ARG A 48 -2.68 1.71 -12.15
CA ARG A 48 -2.91 0.50 -11.33
C ARG A 48 -1.89 -0.60 -11.57
N ALA A 49 -1.40 -0.76 -12.80
CA ALA A 49 -0.41 -1.77 -13.14
C ALA A 49 0.93 -1.55 -12.43
N ASP A 50 1.42 -0.31 -12.42
CA ASP A 50 2.66 0.08 -11.76
C ASP A 50 2.54 -0.04 -10.24
N ILE A 51 1.44 0.45 -9.68
CA ILE A 51 1.14 0.31 -8.25
C ILE A 51 1.11 -1.17 -7.86
N ARG A 52 0.40 -2.01 -8.62
CA ARG A 52 0.32 -3.45 -8.35
C ARG A 52 1.70 -4.10 -8.37
N ARG A 53 2.54 -3.77 -9.35
CA ARG A 53 3.90 -4.31 -9.45
C ARG A 53 4.74 -3.94 -8.23
N ARG A 54 4.66 -2.68 -7.77
CA ARG A 54 5.36 -2.20 -6.58
C ARG A 54 4.83 -2.86 -5.30
N VAL A 55 3.51 -2.95 -5.12
CA VAL A 55 2.91 -3.60 -3.94
C VAL A 55 3.28 -5.08 -3.85
N VAL A 56 3.29 -5.80 -4.98
CA VAL A 56 3.73 -7.21 -5.03
C VAL A 56 5.21 -7.37 -4.67
N ALA A 57 6.07 -6.41 -5.02
CA ALA A 57 7.48 -6.44 -4.64
C ALA A 57 7.72 -6.14 -3.15
N ILE A 58 6.76 -5.52 -2.47
CA ILE A 58 6.85 -5.12 -1.06
C ILE A 58 6.37 -6.22 -0.10
N MET A 59 5.33 -6.97 -0.49
CA MET A 59 4.74 -8.10 0.25
C MET A 59 5.65 -9.33 0.21
#